data_AF-A0A8J7ZIE5-F1
#
_entry.id   AF-A0A8J7ZIE5-F1
#
_cell.length_a   1.000
_cell.length_b   1.000
_cell.length_c   1.000
_cell.angle_alpha   90.00
_cell.angle_beta   90.00
_cell.angle_gamma   90.00
#
_symmetry.space_group_name_H-M   'P 1'
#
loop_
_entity.id
_entity.type
_entity.pdbx_description
1 polymer ?
#
loop_
_entity_poly.entity_id
_entity_poly.type
_entity_poly.pdbx_seq_one_letter_code
_entity_poly.pdbx_strand_id
1 'polypeptide(L)'
;MIAIACAKGGSGKTTTTLGLAAAFARAGEQSLAVDADRQLPDLHVTAGVTRAQTIADVDGGGDWRTTARRLPNVDDAYVLPGAESGDVIDLQSTLEGLRRESTRVLVDCPSGSGPDVIDPLAAADGVVVATPPTNRGVDAARKTVDVARQLDVPVLGVVVTKCEQAVEDVDVDLQAPVLSTVPECESPLSDGRAASAYDAAVAAIVEIEDDTPETEAAGTESEDSPDASDVRVEAGEGVLSSFGPGTVVALHAPPASQSESLLYGATSVRGTLYLTAERSEALVKDAIDETAVETGSPTIRSLDEDPLAEADSLVEQLPANSNLVVDSVTSLERAGRAEYRQFLNALSEHIKEMGGLAVLHCLEPAADPQMRALTDQFADVVLLVDPGDDGLIANGTLNLAKRRTTGGGF
;
A
#
# COMPACT_ATOMS: atom_id res chain seq x y z
N MET A 1 3.98 11.95 10.56
CA MET A 1 3.43 10.76 11.25
C MET A 1 4.41 9.63 11.06
N ILE A 2 4.79 8.94 12.13
CA ILE A 2 5.77 7.85 12.07
C ILE A 2 5.15 6.57 12.60
N ALA A 3 5.22 5.49 11.84
CA ALA A 3 4.85 4.15 12.29
C ALA A 3 5.99 3.47 13.05
N ILE A 4 5.67 2.70 14.09
CA ILE A 4 6.61 1.87 14.83
C ILE A 4 6.20 0.42 14.62
N ALA A 5 7.02 -0.33 13.87
CA ALA A 5 6.62 -1.64 13.39
C ALA A 5 7.71 -2.71 13.59
N CYS A 6 7.27 -3.96 13.66
CA CYS A 6 8.10 -5.17 13.63
C CYS A 6 7.18 -6.40 13.54
N ALA A 7 7.50 -7.35 12.66
CA ALA A 7 6.69 -8.55 12.45
C ALA A 7 6.68 -9.49 13.66
N LYS A 8 7.53 -9.25 14.67
CA LYS A 8 7.65 -10.07 15.87
C LYS A 8 6.93 -9.41 17.06
N GLY A 9 6.08 -10.18 17.74
CA GLY A 9 5.57 -9.81 19.07
C GLY A 9 6.69 -9.73 20.11
N GLY A 10 6.62 -8.73 21.01
CA GLY A 10 7.62 -8.54 22.06
C GLY A 10 8.99 -8.01 21.59
N SER A 11 9.05 -7.41 20.40
CA SER A 11 10.26 -6.76 19.87
C SER A 11 10.56 -5.39 20.51
N GLY A 12 9.58 -4.81 21.20
CA GLY A 12 9.70 -3.52 21.88
C GLY A 12 8.92 -2.36 21.23
N LYS A 13 8.12 -2.59 20.18
CA LYS A 13 7.33 -1.56 19.46
C LYS A 13 6.63 -0.57 20.38
N THR A 14 5.70 -1.04 21.22
CA THR A 14 4.94 -0.24 22.18
C THR A 14 5.83 0.62 23.09
N THR A 15 6.90 0.03 23.61
CA THR A 15 7.86 0.75 24.46
C THR A 15 8.64 1.80 23.67
N THR A 16 9.01 1.49 22.43
CA THR A 16 9.68 2.40 21.51
C THR A 16 8.76 3.54 21.08
N THR A 17 7.49 3.28 20.79
CA THR A 17 6.48 4.31 20.49
C THR A 17 6.39 5.32 21.62
N LEU A 18 6.25 4.86 22.87
CA LEU A 18 6.16 5.75 24.04
C LEU A 18 7.50 6.46 24.34
N GLY A 19 8.62 5.77 24.15
CA GLY A 19 9.96 6.32 24.34
C GLY A 19 10.27 7.46 23.36
N LEU A 20 9.96 7.25 22.07
CA LEU A 20 10.07 8.26 21.03
C LEU A 20 9.08 9.41 21.25
N ALA A 21 7.83 9.13 21.65
CA ALA A 21 6.86 10.19 21.97
C ALA A 21 7.40 11.09 23.08
N ALA A 22 7.97 10.50 24.12
CA ALA A 22 8.57 11.26 25.21
C ALA A 22 9.82 12.04 24.77
N ALA A 23 10.62 11.49 23.85
CA ALA A 23 11.81 12.16 23.31
C ALA A 23 11.46 13.35 22.42
N PHE A 24 10.48 13.23 21.50
CA PHE A 24 9.99 14.37 20.71
C PHE A 24 9.46 15.50 21.62
N ALA A 25 8.72 15.14 22.66
CA ALA A 25 8.23 16.13 23.63
C ALA A 25 9.37 16.82 24.40
N ARG A 26 10.42 16.09 24.79
CA ARG A 26 11.65 16.70 25.36
C ARG A 26 12.39 17.60 24.37
N ALA A 27 12.31 17.30 23.07
CA ALA A 27 12.85 18.13 22.00
C ALA A 27 11.99 19.38 21.69
N GLY A 28 10.83 19.53 22.34
CA GLY A 28 9.92 20.67 22.17
C GLY A 28 8.82 20.45 21.15
N GLU A 29 8.68 19.24 20.59
CA GLU A 29 7.62 18.86 19.67
C GLU A 29 6.50 18.12 20.40
N GLN A 30 5.28 18.67 20.40
CA GLN A 30 4.12 17.97 20.94
C GLN A 30 3.94 16.62 20.23
N SER A 31 3.77 15.54 20.99
CA SER A 31 3.68 14.18 20.44
C SER A 31 2.40 13.45 20.85
N LEU A 32 1.91 12.60 19.96
CA LEU A 32 0.75 11.74 20.17
C LEU A 32 1.10 10.31 19.80
N ALA A 33 1.20 9.41 20.79
CA ALA A 33 1.31 7.98 20.57
C ALA A 33 -0.09 7.37 20.38
N VAL A 34 -0.31 6.65 19.29
CA VAL A 34 -1.60 6.07 18.89
C VAL A 34 -1.46 4.56 18.80
N ASP A 35 -2.37 3.84 19.42
CA ASP A 35 -2.39 2.37 19.39
C ASP A 35 -3.26 1.88 18.22
N ALA A 36 -2.61 1.33 17.19
CA ALA A 36 -3.29 0.78 16.02
C ALA A 36 -3.46 -0.75 16.09
N ASP A 37 -3.01 -1.41 17.17
CA ASP A 37 -3.19 -2.85 17.34
C ASP A 37 -4.62 -3.16 17.81
N ARG A 38 -5.49 -3.52 16.86
CA ARG A 38 -6.88 -3.89 17.15
C ARG A 38 -7.01 -5.25 17.84
N GLN A 39 -6.01 -6.11 17.74
CA GLN A 39 -6.07 -7.47 18.28
C GLN A 39 -5.66 -7.48 19.74
N LEU A 40 -4.54 -6.84 20.07
CA LEU A 40 -3.94 -6.83 21.40
C LEU A 40 -3.42 -5.42 21.77
N PRO A 41 -4.33 -4.43 21.90
CA PRO A 41 -3.95 -3.06 22.23
C PRO A 41 -3.30 -3.01 23.62
N ASP A 42 -2.02 -2.66 23.68
CA ASP A 42 -1.21 -2.67 24.89
C ASP A 42 -0.49 -1.34 25.18
N LEU A 43 -0.70 -0.31 24.34
CA LEU A 43 -0.06 0.99 24.50
C LEU A 43 -0.49 1.68 25.80
N HIS A 44 -1.78 1.65 26.12
CA HIS A 44 -2.32 2.24 27.35
C HIS A 44 -1.82 1.53 28.61
N VAL A 45 -1.64 0.21 28.55
CA VAL A 45 -1.08 -0.60 29.64
C VAL A 45 0.38 -0.21 29.87
N THR A 46 1.18 -0.18 28.79
CA THR A 46 2.59 0.18 28.85
C THR A 46 2.80 1.62 29.30
N ALA A 47 1.92 2.54 28.91
CA ALA A 47 1.94 3.94 29.34
C ALA A 47 1.44 4.15 30.78
N GLY A 48 0.74 3.18 31.38
CA GLY A 48 0.13 3.33 32.70
C GLY A 48 -1.05 4.31 32.73
N VAL A 49 -1.82 4.39 31.62
CA VAL A 49 -2.99 5.28 31.49
C VAL A 49 -4.29 4.48 31.35
N THR A 50 -5.43 5.13 31.61
CA THR A 50 -6.74 4.48 31.49
C THR A 50 -7.17 4.38 30.02
N ARG A 51 -7.85 3.29 29.69
CA ARG A 51 -8.47 3.04 28.37
C ARG A 51 -9.93 3.53 28.28
N ALA A 52 -10.30 4.55 29.06
CA ALA A 52 -11.71 4.96 29.18
C ALA A 52 -12.29 5.60 27.90
N GLN A 53 -11.41 6.13 27.05
CA GLN A 53 -11.72 6.56 25.70
C GLN A 53 -10.60 6.06 24.79
N THR A 54 -10.92 5.81 23.54
CA THR A 54 -10.06 5.12 22.57
C THR A 54 -10.01 5.86 21.24
N ILE A 55 -9.22 5.34 20.31
CA ILE A 55 -9.21 5.77 18.92
C ILE A 55 -10.61 5.71 18.25
N ALA A 56 -11.51 4.84 18.73
CA ALA A 56 -12.89 4.80 18.22
C ALA A 56 -13.69 6.08 18.53
N ASP A 57 -13.36 6.79 19.62
CA ASP A 57 -14.02 8.05 19.99
C ASP A 57 -13.57 9.25 19.14
N VAL A 58 -12.50 9.09 18.35
CA VAL A 58 -12.03 10.12 17.41
C VAL A 58 -12.40 9.80 15.96
N ASP A 59 -12.84 8.58 15.67
CA ASP A 59 -13.33 8.20 14.35
C ASP A 59 -14.52 9.09 13.94
N GLY A 60 -14.58 9.47 12.66
CA GLY A 60 -15.56 10.44 12.16
C GLY A 60 -15.36 11.89 12.60
N GLY A 61 -14.18 12.26 13.08
CA GLY A 61 -13.77 13.66 13.28
C GLY A 61 -13.77 14.18 14.72
N GLY A 62 -13.73 13.29 15.71
CA GLY A 62 -13.59 13.67 17.12
C GLY A 62 -12.25 14.37 17.43
N ASP A 63 -12.23 15.20 18.47
CA ASP A 63 -11.01 15.91 18.89
C ASP A 63 -10.15 15.04 19.81
N TRP A 64 -9.05 14.52 19.25
CA TRP A 64 -8.08 13.71 19.98
C TRP A 64 -7.53 14.40 21.24
N ARG A 65 -7.48 15.74 21.29
CA ARG A 65 -6.98 16.46 22.47
C ARG A 65 -7.86 16.27 23.71
N THR A 66 -9.14 15.99 23.50
CA THR A 66 -10.10 15.69 24.57
C THR A 66 -10.18 14.20 24.90
N THR A 67 -9.77 13.34 23.97
CA THR A 67 -9.84 11.88 24.07
C THR A 67 -8.55 11.26 24.61
N ALA A 68 -7.40 11.76 24.17
CA ALA A 68 -6.10 11.24 24.56
C ALA A 68 -5.80 11.47 26.05
N ARG A 69 -4.86 10.68 26.59
CA ARG A 69 -4.37 10.80 27.96
C ARG A 69 -2.94 11.31 27.91
N ARG A 70 -2.57 12.19 28.84
CA ARG A 70 -1.18 12.62 28.96
C ARG A 70 -0.31 11.44 29.38
N LEU A 71 0.85 11.29 28.75
CA LEU A 71 1.87 10.35 29.19
C LEU A 71 2.38 10.78 30.59
N PRO A 72 2.42 9.88 31.59
CA PRO A 72 2.82 10.27 32.93
C PRO A 72 4.24 10.84 32.98
N ASN A 73 4.42 11.94 33.73
CA ASN A 73 5.69 12.63 33.96
C ASN A 73 6.37 13.20 32.70
N VAL A 74 5.65 13.33 31.58
CA VAL A 74 6.17 13.94 30.35
C VAL A 74 5.20 15.03 29.90
N ASP A 75 5.69 16.26 29.81
CA ASP A 75 4.92 17.38 29.28
C ASP A 75 4.77 17.23 27.75
N ASP A 76 3.66 17.70 27.18
CA ASP A 76 3.39 17.67 25.72
C ASP A 76 3.44 16.30 25.00
N ALA A 77 3.48 15.18 25.73
CA ALA A 77 3.31 13.83 25.19
C ALA A 77 1.95 13.24 25.58
N TYR A 78 1.23 12.69 24.60
CA TYR A 78 -0.12 12.14 24.74
C TYR A 78 -0.20 10.71 24.21
N VAL A 79 -1.18 9.96 24.70
CA VAL A 79 -1.48 8.57 24.35
C VAL A 79 -2.94 8.45 23.98
N LEU A 80 -3.23 7.97 22.78
CA LEU A 80 -4.56 7.60 22.30
C LEU A 80 -4.68 6.07 22.33
N PRO A 81 -5.43 5.51 23.31
CA PRO A 81 -5.58 4.07 23.45
C PRO A 81 -6.29 3.41 22.26
N GLY A 82 -5.99 2.14 22.00
CA GLY A 82 -6.56 1.40 20.86
C GLY A 82 -8.03 1.06 21.07
N ALA A 83 -8.74 0.75 19.99
CA ALA A 83 -10.19 0.48 19.99
C ALA A 83 -10.55 -0.85 20.66
N GLU A 84 -11.68 -0.90 21.38
CA GLU A 84 -12.13 -2.08 22.10
C GLU A 84 -12.57 -3.21 21.15
N SER A 85 -12.62 -4.44 21.68
CA SER A 85 -13.08 -5.60 20.91
C SER A 85 -14.55 -5.42 20.53
N GLY A 86 -14.80 -5.18 19.23
CA GLY A 86 -16.14 -4.95 18.69
C GLY A 86 -16.34 -3.56 18.09
N ASP A 87 -15.40 -2.63 18.32
CA ASP A 87 -15.43 -1.33 17.68
C ASP A 87 -15.18 -1.46 16.17
N VAL A 88 -16.07 -0.83 15.40
CA VAL A 88 -15.92 -0.68 13.95
C VAL A 88 -15.34 0.71 13.73
N ILE A 89 -14.06 0.76 13.37
CA ILE A 89 -13.34 1.99 13.07
C ILE A 89 -12.84 1.94 11.62
N ASP A 90 -12.91 3.08 10.93
CA ASP A 90 -12.10 3.33 9.74
C ASP A 90 -10.73 3.85 10.18
N LEU A 91 -9.80 2.91 10.40
CA LEU A 91 -8.48 3.23 10.96
C LEU A 91 -7.70 4.18 10.04
N GLN A 92 -7.79 4.00 8.72
CA GLN A 92 -7.07 4.83 7.77
C GLN A 92 -7.55 6.28 7.84
N SER A 93 -8.86 6.50 7.67
CA SER A 93 -9.47 7.84 7.75
C SER A 93 -9.24 8.50 9.12
N THR A 94 -9.31 7.70 10.19
CA THR A 94 -9.04 8.18 11.54
C THR A 94 -7.60 8.68 11.69
N LEU A 95 -6.61 7.90 11.26
CA LEU A 95 -5.19 8.28 11.32
C LEU A 95 -4.91 9.54 10.48
N GLU A 96 -5.45 9.62 9.27
CA GLU A 96 -5.34 10.80 8.41
C GLU A 96 -5.88 12.07 9.11
N GLY A 97 -7.01 11.97 9.80
CA GLY A 97 -7.59 13.07 10.59
C GLY A 97 -6.74 13.52 11.78
N LEU A 98 -5.79 12.71 12.26
CA LEU A 98 -4.90 13.05 13.37
C LEU A 98 -3.71 13.93 12.95
N ARG A 99 -3.43 14.09 11.65
CA ARG A 99 -2.26 14.80 11.08
C ARG A 99 -2.18 16.32 11.34
N ARG A 100 -2.93 16.87 12.30
CA ARG A 100 -3.03 18.32 12.55
C ARG A 100 -1.64 18.99 12.64
N GLU A 101 -1.48 20.09 11.92
CA GLU A 101 -0.24 20.88 11.87
C GLU A 101 0.21 21.26 13.30
N SER A 102 1.46 20.90 13.65
CA SER A 102 2.11 21.05 14.97
C SER A 102 2.01 19.88 15.97
N THR A 103 1.74 18.64 15.55
CA THR A 103 1.85 17.46 16.45
C THR A 103 2.51 16.27 15.77
N ARG A 104 3.51 15.68 16.43
CA ARG A 104 4.20 14.46 16.01
C ARG A 104 3.38 13.23 16.35
N VAL A 105 2.69 12.66 15.37
CA VAL A 105 1.90 11.43 15.56
C VAL A 105 2.78 10.19 15.40
N LEU A 106 2.83 9.33 16.42
CA LEU A 106 3.54 8.06 16.43
C LEU A 106 2.54 6.91 16.51
N VAL A 107 2.56 6.00 15.54
CA VAL A 107 1.58 4.91 15.42
C VAL A 107 2.22 3.60 15.85
N ASP A 108 1.73 2.99 16.93
CA ASP A 108 2.13 1.66 17.38
C ASP A 108 1.42 0.60 16.54
N CYS A 109 2.15 -0.03 15.62
CA CYS A 109 1.57 -0.98 14.69
C CYS A 109 1.36 -2.36 15.34
N PRO A 110 0.35 -3.13 14.89
CA PRO A 110 0.21 -4.52 15.31
C PRO A 110 1.43 -5.35 14.93
N SER A 111 1.68 -6.42 15.70
CA SER A 111 2.71 -7.38 15.31
C SER A 111 2.26 -8.31 14.19
N GLY A 112 3.19 -8.70 13.33
CA GLY A 112 2.97 -9.68 12.27
C GLY A 112 3.24 -9.13 10.87
N SER A 113 2.83 -9.88 9.86
CA SER A 113 2.91 -9.52 8.43
C SER A 113 1.57 -9.74 7.72
N GLY A 114 0.49 -9.76 8.49
CA GLY A 114 -0.88 -9.92 7.99
C GLY A 114 -1.51 -8.57 7.62
N PRO A 115 -2.77 -8.57 7.13
CA PRO A 115 -3.43 -7.36 6.64
C PRO A 115 -3.50 -6.23 7.67
N ASP A 116 -3.60 -6.56 8.97
CA ASP A 116 -3.76 -5.57 10.04
C ASP A 116 -2.57 -4.61 10.19
N VAL A 117 -1.38 -4.96 9.68
CA VAL A 117 -0.19 -4.07 9.71
C VAL A 117 -0.20 -3.07 8.55
N ILE A 118 -0.97 -3.33 7.50
CA ILE A 118 -0.93 -2.57 6.25
C ILE A 118 -1.50 -1.17 6.45
N ASP A 119 -2.72 -1.05 6.99
CA ASP A 119 -3.39 0.24 7.18
C ASP A 119 -2.55 1.25 8.01
N PRO A 120 -2.03 0.90 9.22
CA PRO A 120 -1.24 1.85 10.00
C PRO A 120 0.14 2.14 9.40
N LEU A 121 0.73 1.22 8.64
CA LEU A 121 1.97 1.48 7.92
C LEU A 121 1.73 2.42 6.73
N ALA A 122 0.72 2.15 5.91
CA ALA A 122 0.38 2.94 4.73
C ALA A 122 -0.06 4.37 5.06
N ALA A 123 -0.61 4.60 6.25
CA ALA A 123 -0.95 5.94 6.73
C ALA A 123 0.25 6.76 7.24
N ALA A 124 1.43 6.16 7.43
CA ALA A 124 2.59 6.84 7.99
C ALA A 124 3.51 7.44 6.92
N ASP A 125 4.13 8.57 7.24
CA ASP A 125 5.11 9.25 6.36
C ASP A 125 6.49 8.57 6.40
N GLY A 126 6.69 7.69 7.38
CA GLY A 126 7.87 6.86 7.51
C GLY A 126 7.71 5.84 8.63
N VAL A 127 8.57 4.82 8.63
CA VAL A 127 8.57 3.76 9.63
C VAL A 127 9.89 3.69 10.38
N VAL A 128 9.79 3.53 11.70
CA VAL A 128 10.89 3.11 12.58
C VAL A 128 10.69 1.65 12.94
N VAL A 129 11.71 0.82 12.68
CA VAL A 129 11.64 -0.61 12.98
C VAL A 129 12.27 -0.90 14.35
N ALA A 130 11.46 -1.41 15.28
CA ALA A 130 11.91 -1.74 16.64
C ALA A 130 12.23 -3.25 16.76
N THR A 131 13.49 -3.61 16.96
CA THR A 131 13.90 -5.03 16.95
C THR A 131 15.02 -5.37 17.93
N PRO A 132 14.98 -6.55 18.60
CA PRO A 132 16.11 -7.00 19.42
C PRO A 132 17.25 -7.53 18.55
N PRO A 133 18.51 -7.53 19.05
CA PRO A 133 19.71 -7.94 18.31
C PRO A 133 19.88 -9.45 18.20
N THR A 134 18.77 -10.15 17.94
CA THR A 134 18.75 -11.61 17.77
C THR A 134 18.47 -11.92 16.31
N ASN A 135 18.99 -13.02 15.77
CA ASN A 135 18.73 -13.41 14.38
C ASN A 135 17.23 -13.42 14.05
N ARG A 136 16.40 -13.95 14.96
CA ARG A 136 14.93 -13.96 14.79
C ARG A 136 14.30 -12.57 14.85
N GLY A 137 14.93 -11.62 15.55
CA GLY A 137 14.52 -10.22 15.57
C GLY A 137 14.87 -9.54 14.26
N VAL A 138 16.10 -9.70 13.79
CA VAL A 138 16.57 -9.16 12.50
C VAL A 138 15.76 -9.72 11.33
N ASP A 139 15.48 -11.02 11.31
CA ASP A 139 14.62 -11.65 10.28
C ASP A 139 13.20 -11.05 10.27
N ALA A 140 12.65 -10.73 11.44
CA ALA A 140 11.34 -10.11 11.56
C ALA A 140 11.36 -8.63 11.15
N ALA A 141 12.43 -7.92 11.50
CA ALA A 141 12.66 -6.56 11.06
C ALA A 141 12.78 -6.48 9.54
N ARG A 142 13.49 -7.42 8.91
CA ARG A 142 13.62 -7.52 7.45
C ARG A 142 12.25 -7.65 6.79
N LYS A 143 11.38 -8.52 7.28
CA LYS A 143 9.99 -8.64 6.78
C LYS A 143 9.21 -7.34 6.90
N THR A 144 9.37 -6.62 8.01
CA THR A 144 8.72 -5.31 8.18
C THR A 144 9.27 -4.27 7.23
N VAL A 145 10.59 -4.24 7.02
CA VAL A 145 11.24 -3.40 6.00
C VAL A 145 10.71 -3.74 4.61
N ASP A 146 10.57 -5.03 4.28
CA ASP A 146 10.04 -5.47 2.99
C ASP A 146 8.58 -5.03 2.81
N VAL A 147 7.74 -5.15 3.84
CA VAL A 147 6.35 -4.66 3.80
C VAL A 147 6.31 -3.14 3.67
N ALA A 148 7.12 -2.40 4.43
CA ALA A 148 7.19 -0.94 4.33
C ALA A 148 7.61 -0.49 2.92
N ARG A 149 8.62 -1.14 2.34
CA ARG A 149 9.05 -0.92 0.95
C ARG A 149 7.98 -1.28 -0.06
N GLN A 150 7.25 -2.37 0.15
CA GLN A 150 6.12 -2.75 -0.71
C GLN A 150 5.00 -1.71 -0.64
N LEU A 151 4.85 -1.00 0.47
CA LEU A 151 3.87 0.08 0.67
C LEU A 151 4.44 1.47 0.32
N ASP A 152 5.65 1.55 -0.23
CA ASP A 152 6.37 2.80 -0.51
C ASP A 152 6.53 3.73 0.71
N VAL A 153 6.55 3.15 1.92
CA VAL A 153 6.75 3.86 3.19
C VAL A 153 8.26 3.97 3.49
N PRO A 154 8.84 5.17 3.60
CA PRO A 154 10.26 5.36 3.90
C PRO A 154 10.67 4.70 5.21
N VAL A 155 11.71 3.87 5.18
CA VAL A 155 12.30 3.32 6.41
C VAL A 155 13.26 4.35 6.99
N LEU A 156 12.79 5.09 7.99
CA LEU A 156 13.58 6.14 8.67
C LEU A 156 14.77 5.53 9.40
N GLY A 157 14.61 4.32 9.92
CA GLY A 157 15.71 3.56 10.49
C GLY A 157 15.27 2.54 11.52
N VAL A 158 16.25 2.01 12.25
CA VAL A 158 16.09 0.87 13.16
C VAL A 158 16.45 1.29 14.58
N VAL A 159 15.57 1.01 15.53
CA VAL A 159 15.85 1.07 16.96
C VAL A 159 16.13 -0.34 17.45
N VAL A 160 17.37 -0.58 17.87
CA VAL A 160 17.77 -1.91 18.36
C VAL A 160 17.48 -2.00 19.86
N THR A 161 16.49 -2.82 20.23
CA THR A 161 16.02 -2.94 21.61
C THR A 161 16.81 -3.98 22.40
N LYS A 162 16.85 -3.86 23.73
CA LYS A 162 17.53 -4.81 24.63
C LYS A 162 19.02 -4.97 24.30
N CYS A 163 19.68 -3.88 23.92
CA CYS A 163 21.08 -3.86 23.54
C CYS A 163 21.78 -2.60 24.07
N GLU A 164 22.94 -2.78 24.70
CA GLU A 164 23.79 -1.67 25.20
C GLU A 164 24.92 -1.31 24.24
N GLN A 165 25.22 -2.18 23.28
CA GLN A 165 26.38 -2.05 22.40
C GLN A 165 25.91 -1.92 20.96
N ALA A 166 26.75 -1.29 20.13
CA ALA A 166 26.55 -1.30 18.69
C ALA A 166 26.49 -2.75 18.20
N VAL A 167 25.55 -3.02 17.30
CA VAL A 167 25.37 -4.35 16.72
C VAL A 167 25.93 -4.31 15.32
N GLU A 168 26.88 -5.20 15.05
CA GLU A 168 27.48 -5.33 13.72
C GLU A 168 26.42 -5.80 12.72
N ASP A 169 26.52 -5.29 11.50
CA ASP A 169 25.78 -5.70 10.30
C ASP A 169 24.25 -5.50 10.31
N VAL A 170 23.61 -4.97 11.37
CA VAL A 170 22.15 -4.74 11.38
C VAL A 170 21.72 -3.71 10.34
N ASP A 171 22.51 -2.65 10.17
CA ASP A 171 22.30 -1.62 9.16
C ASP A 171 22.46 -2.16 7.74
N VAL A 172 23.48 -3.00 7.52
CA VAL A 172 23.75 -3.68 6.25
C VAL A 172 22.64 -4.69 5.93
N ASP A 173 22.25 -5.50 6.92
CA ASP A 173 21.25 -6.53 6.77
C ASP A 173 19.88 -5.95 6.42
N LEU A 174 19.48 -4.89 7.11
CA LEU A 174 18.18 -4.26 6.92
C LEU A 174 18.22 -3.17 5.84
N GLN A 175 19.41 -2.80 5.36
CA GLN A 175 19.62 -1.68 4.43
C GLN A 175 18.91 -0.41 4.94
N ALA A 176 19.07 -0.13 6.23
CA ALA A 176 18.44 0.99 6.93
C ALA A 176 19.35 1.44 8.08
N PRO A 177 19.47 2.75 8.36
CA PRO A 177 20.36 3.24 9.40
C PRO A 177 19.89 2.80 10.79
N VAL A 178 20.83 2.48 11.69
CA VAL A 178 20.54 2.28 13.10
C VAL A 178 20.44 3.65 13.77
N LEU A 179 19.24 4.00 14.24
CA LEU A 179 18.96 5.29 14.88
C LEU A 179 19.50 5.32 16.32
N SER A 180 19.31 4.23 17.06
CA SER A 180 19.90 4.06 18.40
C SER A 180 19.82 2.61 18.88
N THR A 181 20.53 2.34 19.99
CA THR A 181 20.47 1.09 20.75
C THR A 181 19.88 1.37 22.14
N VAL A 182 18.81 0.67 22.50
CA VAL A 182 18.11 0.85 23.78
C VAL A 182 18.45 -0.30 24.73
N PRO A 183 19.00 -0.03 25.93
CA PRO A 183 19.41 -1.07 26.86
C PRO A 183 18.23 -1.86 27.42
N GLU A 184 18.47 -3.12 27.80
CA GLU A 184 17.49 -3.87 28.59
C GLU A 184 17.42 -3.30 30.01
N CYS A 185 16.21 -2.98 30.45
CA CYS A 185 15.94 -2.41 31.76
C CYS A 185 14.53 -2.77 32.23
N GLU A 186 14.33 -2.76 33.54
CA GLU A 186 13.05 -3.15 34.16
C GLU A 186 11.93 -2.13 33.87
N SER A 187 12.26 -0.86 33.72
CA SER A 187 11.29 0.22 33.46
C SER A 187 11.83 1.20 32.41
N PRO A 188 11.74 0.84 31.11
CA PRO A 188 12.37 1.63 30.04
C PRO A 188 11.88 3.07 29.90
N LEU A 189 10.63 3.36 30.29
CA LEU A 189 10.06 4.71 30.21
C LEU A 189 10.54 5.64 31.34
N SER A 190 11.18 5.10 32.39
CA SER A 190 11.74 5.87 33.50
C SER A 190 13.26 5.70 33.67
N ASP A 191 13.90 4.83 32.90
CA ASP A 191 15.36 4.65 32.88
C ASP A 191 16.03 5.77 32.05
N GLY A 192 16.95 6.52 32.67
CA GLY A 192 17.63 7.63 32.01
C GLY A 192 18.51 7.23 30.82
N ARG A 193 19.02 5.99 30.79
CA ARG A 193 19.80 5.46 29.66
C ARG A 193 18.89 5.18 28.47
N ALA A 194 17.72 4.59 28.72
CA ALA A 194 16.71 4.39 27.68
C ALA A 194 16.19 5.74 27.16
N ALA A 195 15.92 6.71 28.04
CA ALA A 195 15.55 8.07 27.63
C ALA A 195 16.61 8.71 26.72
N SER A 196 17.88 8.63 27.09
CA SER A 196 19.00 9.15 26.28
C SER A 196 19.10 8.46 24.91
N ALA A 197 18.82 7.16 24.83
CA ALA A 197 18.81 6.42 23.57
C ALA A 197 17.65 6.83 22.65
N TYR A 198 16.48 7.16 23.20
CA TYR A 198 15.36 7.70 22.41
C TYR A 198 15.60 9.15 21.99
N ASP A 199 16.26 9.96 22.82
CA ASP A 199 16.68 11.32 22.46
C ASP A 199 17.65 11.30 21.26
N ALA A 200 18.60 10.36 21.26
CA ALA A 200 19.50 10.15 20.12
C ALA A 200 18.75 9.69 18.85
N ALA A 201 17.77 8.80 18.98
CA ALA A 201 16.97 8.37 17.85
C ALA A 201 16.14 9.52 17.26
N VAL A 202 15.54 10.37 18.09
CA VAL A 202 14.81 11.56 17.63
C VAL A 202 15.72 12.53 16.91
N ALA A 203 16.92 12.81 17.44
CA ALA A 203 17.89 13.67 16.76
C ALA A 203 18.24 13.12 15.36
N ALA A 204 18.49 11.81 15.23
CA ALA A 204 18.76 11.19 13.94
C ALA A 204 17.57 11.25 12.98
N ILE A 205 16.33 11.10 13.47
CA ILE A 205 15.12 11.23 12.63
C ILE A 205 14.99 12.66 12.11
N VAL A 206 15.19 13.68 12.95
CA VAL A 206 15.12 15.08 12.54
C VAL A 206 16.19 15.41 11.49
N GLU A 207 17.42 14.91 11.67
CA GLU A 207 18.47 15.07 10.66
C GLU A 207 18.10 14.46 9.29
N ILE A 208 17.45 13.29 9.28
CA ILE A 208 16.97 12.64 8.04
C ILE A 208 15.88 13.47 7.36
N GLU A 209 14.97 14.06 8.14
CA GLU A 209 13.90 14.91 7.62
C GLU A 209 14.45 16.21 7.04
N ASP A 210 15.41 16.86 7.72
CA ASP A 210 16.04 18.09 7.27
C ASP A 210 16.89 17.92 6.00
N ASP A 211 17.52 16.75 5.79
CA ASP A 211 18.29 16.43 4.58
C ASP A 211 17.42 16.09 3.36
N THR A 212 16.09 15.97 3.55
CA THR A 212 15.14 15.75 2.47
C THR A 212 14.68 17.11 1.92
N PRO A 213 14.96 17.48 0.66
CA PRO A 213 14.69 18.84 0.19
C PRO A 213 13.20 19.20 0.23
N GLU A 214 12.85 20.14 1.12
CA GLU A 214 11.54 20.77 1.19
C GLU A 214 11.22 21.49 -0.13
N THR A 215 10.15 21.09 -0.81
CA THR A 215 9.61 21.89 -1.93
C THR A 215 8.64 22.91 -1.35
N GLU A 216 9.16 24.12 -1.08
CA GLU A 216 8.37 25.23 -0.53
C GLU A 216 7.24 25.71 -1.46
N ALA A 217 6.14 26.08 -0.82
CA ALA A 217 4.86 26.49 -1.36
C ALA A 217 4.88 27.83 -2.12
N ALA A 218 4.11 27.90 -3.21
CA ALA A 218 3.59 29.14 -3.78
C ALA A 218 2.05 29.10 -3.78
N GLY A 219 1.43 30.06 -3.10
CA GLY A 219 0.00 30.08 -2.82
C GLY A 219 -0.91 30.69 -3.88
N THR A 220 -2.20 30.53 -3.56
CA THR A 220 -3.44 31.20 -4.00
C THR A 220 -4.23 30.68 -5.21
N GLU A 221 -5.35 30.04 -4.82
CA GLU A 221 -6.72 30.05 -5.40
C GLU A 221 -7.10 29.04 -6.51
N SER A 222 -7.74 27.93 -6.11
CA SER A 222 -9.20 27.68 -6.19
C SER A 222 -9.51 26.18 -6.29
N GLU A 223 -10.69 25.80 -5.79
CA GLU A 223 -11.18 24.43 -5.56
C GLU A 223 -11.02 23.49 -6.77
N ASP A 224 -10.22 22.44 -6.61
CA ASP A 224 -10.49 21.09 -7.11
C ASP A 224 -9.44 20.14 -6.49
N SER A 225 -9.92 19.01 -5.99
CA SER A 225 -9.13 17.97 -5.32
C SER A 225 -8.04 17.40 -6.23
N PRO A 226 -6.79 17.23 -5.76
CA PRO A 226 -5.83 16.34 -6.41
C PRO A 226 -5.40 15.23 -5.44
N ASP A 227 -5.67 13.97 -5.79
CA ASP A 227 -4.91 12.86 -5.21
C ASP A 227 -4.79 11.69 -6.22
N ALA A 228 -3.62 11.62 -6.84
CA ALA A 228 -2.96 10.44 -7.41
C ALA A 228 -1.58 10.92 -7.89
N SER A 229 -0.50 10.38 -7.34
CA SER A 229 0.85 10.65 -7.82
C SER A 229 0.96 10.25 -9.29
N ASP A 230 1.19 11.23 -10.16
CA ASP A 230 1.28 11.11 -11.61
C ASP A 230 2.58 10.37 -11.99
N VAL A 231 2.63 9.05 -11.75
CA VAL A 231 3.71 8.20 -12.25
C VAL A 231 3.49 8.00 -13.74
N ARG A 232 4.28 8.72 -14.54
CA ARG A 232 4.33 8.61 -16.00
C ARG A 232 5.38 7.58 -16.39
N VAL A 233 4.93 6.45 -16.93
CA VAL A 233 5.81 5.44 -17.51
C VAL A 233 5.69 5.54 -19.02
N GLU A 234 6.82 5.51 -19.75
CA GLU A 234 6.77 5.35 -21.20
C GLU A 234 6.01 4.06 -21.54
N ALA A 235 5.10 4.13 -22.52
CA ALA A 235 4.32 2.98 -22.95
C ALA A 235 5.19 2.01 -23.78
N GLY A 236 6.19 1.43 -23.13
CA GLY A 236 7.14 0.49 -23.71
C GLY A 236 6.69 -0.96 -23.62
N GLU A 237 7.39 -1.82 -24.38
CA GLU A 237 7.19 -3.27 -24.32
C GLU A 237 7.40 -3.79 -22.89
N GLY A 238 6.48 -4.64 -22.43
CA GLY A 238 6.62 -5.33 -21.16
C GLY A 238 6.15 -4.58 -19.91
N VAL A 239 5.61 -3.35 -20.03
CA VAL A 239 5.02 -2.63 -18.87
C VAL A 239 3.93 -3.46 -18.19
N LEU A 240 3.05 -4.11 -18.94
CA LEU A 240 2.01 -4.96 -18.33
C LEU A 240 2.58 -6.23 -17.71
N SER A 241 3.66 -6.78 -18.25
CA SER A 241 4.31 -7.98 -17.69
C SER A 241 5.13 -7.72 -16.43
N SER A 242 5.32 -6.45 -16.09
CA SER A 242 6.10 -6.01 -14.95
C SER A 242 5.29 -6.06 -13.63
N PHE A 243 3.96 -6.21 -13.71
CA PHE A 243 3.11 -6.41 -12.56
C PHE A 243 3.21 -7.83 -12.00
N GLY A 244 3.16 -7.94 -10.67
CA GLY A 244 3.37 -9.18 -9.93
C GLY A 244 2.30 -10.26 -10.17
N PRO A 245 2.55 -11.50 -9.69
CA PRO A 245 1.57 -12.56 -9.73
C PRO A 245 0.34 -12.23 -8.87
N GLY A 246 -0.85 -12.53 -9.37
CA GLY A 246 -2.11 -12.27 -8.69
C GLY A 246 -2.67 -10.86 -8.88
N THR A 247 -2.18 -10.11 -9.87
CA THR A 247 -2.59 -8.72 -10.11
C THR A 247 -3.70 -8.63 -11.16
N VAL A 248 -4.72 -7.81 -10.87
CA VAL A 248 -5.74 -7.38 -11.83
C VAL A 248 -5.46 -5.94 -12.27
N VAL A 249 -5.29 -5.71 -13.57
CA VAL A 249 -5.00 -4.40 -14.17
C VAL A 249 -6.19 -3.96 -15.00
N ALA A 250 -6.73 -2.77 -14.75
CA ALA A 250 -7.63 -2.07 -15.66
C ALA A 250 -6.83 -1.09 -16.51
N LEU A 251 -6.90 -1.25 -17.84
CA LEU A 251 -6.20 -0.41 -18.81
C LEU A 251 -7.22 0.46 -19.54
N HIS A 252 -7.31 1.74 -19.16
CA HIS A 252 -8.17 2.73 -19.79
C HIS A 252 -7.51 3.27 -21.04
N ALA A 253 -8.23 3.23 -22.16
CA ALA A 253 -7.69 3.68 -23.42
C ALA A 253 -8.74 4.34 -24.33
N PRO A 254 -8.37 5.41 -25.04
CA PRO A 254 -9.15 5.89 -26.17
C PRO A 254 -9.20 4.82 -27.29
N PRO A 255 -10.34 4.57 -27.94
CA PRO A 255 -10.49 3.59 -29.02
C PRO A 255 -9.55 3.81 -30.22
N ALA A 256 -9.02 5.03 -30.38
CA ALA A 256 -8.10 5.37 -31.47
C ALA A 256 -6.60 5.24 -31.09
N SER A 257 -6.28 4.82 -29.86
CA SER A 257 -4.92 4.88 -29.29
C SER A 257 -4.00 3.70 -29.65
N GLN A 258 -4.50 2.66 -30.33
CA GLN A 258 -3.77 1.40 -30.60
C GLN A 258 -3.24 0.71 -29.33
N SER A 259 -3.96 0.86 -28.21
CA SER A 259 -3.64 0.27 -26.91
C SER A 259 -3.57 -1.26 -26.94
N GLU A 260 -4.14 -1.91 -27.95
CA GLU A 260 -4.08 -3.37 -28.13
C GLU A 260 -2.64 -3.88 -28.27
N SER A 261 -1.71 -3.05 -28.76
CA SER A 261 -0.29 -3.40 -28.83
C SER A 261 0.31 -3.72 -27.45
N LEU A 262 -0.16 -3.05 -26.38
CA LEU A 262 0.23 -3.35 -25.01
C LEU A 262 -0.31 -4.71 -24.56
N LEU A 263 -1.57 -5.02 -24.92
CA LEU A 263 -2.20 -6.30 -24.62
C LEU A 263 -1.46 -7.47 -25.30
N TYR A 264 -1.02 -7.26 -26.55
CA TYR A 264 -0.25 -8.26 -27.30
C TYR A 264 1.10 -8.51 -26.66
N GLY A 265 1.81 -7.46 -26.23
CA GLY A 265 3.06 -7.59 -25.49
C GLY A 265 2.92 -8.39 -24.19
N ALA A 266 1.80 -8.28 -23.48
CA ALA A 266 1.54 -9.05 -22.25
C ALA A 266 1.47 -10.57 -22.48
N THR A 267 1.30 -11.03 -23.73
CA THR A 267 1.25 -12.45 -24.08
C THR A 267 2.63 -13.12 -24.16
N SER A 268 3.71 -12.34 -24.26
CA SER A 268 5.08 -12.85 -24.47
C SER A 268 5.65 -13.59 -23.25
N VAL A 269 5.23 -13.20 -22.04
CA VAL A 269 5.90 -13.63 -20.80
C VAL A 269 5.34 -14.92 -20.21
N ARG A 270 4.02 -15.14 -20.35
CA ARG A 270 3.32 -16.31 -19.78
C ARG A 270 2.23 -16.80 -20.72
N GLY A 271 1.87 -18.07 -20.58
CA GLY A 271 0.71 -18.63 -21.28
C GLY A 271 -0.52 -17.77 -21.01
N THR A 272 -1.18 -17.30 -22.07
CA THR A 272 -2.23 -16.30 -21.95
C THR A 272 -3.53 -16.81 -22.58
N LEU A 273 -4.64 -16.65 -21.86
CA LEU A 273 -5.98 -16.72 -22.43
C LEU A 273 -6.40 -15.31 -22.84
N TYR A 274 -6.72 -15.13 -24.12
CA TYR A 274 -7.16 -13.86 -24.68
C TYR A 274 -8.65 -13.95 -25.03
N LEU A 275 -9.49 -13.26 -24.29
CA LEU A 275 -10.92 -13.17 -24.53
C LEU A 275 -11.22 -11.93 -25.36
N THR A 276 -11.92 -12.12 -26.49
CA THR A 276 -12.36 -11.00 -27.35
C THR A 276 -13.88 -10.94 -27.43
N ALA A 277 -14.47 -9.80 -27.11
CA ALA A 277 -15.94 -9.63 -27.12
C ALA A 277 -16.46 -8.86 -28.34
N GLU A 278 -15.58 -8.26 -29.14
CA GLU A 278 -15.99 -7.42 -30.29
C GLU A 278 -15.35 -7.85 -31.61
N ARG A 279 -14.27 -8.63 -31.55
CA ARG A 279 -13.52 -9.11 -32.72
C ARG A 279 -13.55 -10.64 -32.78
N SER A 280 -13.48 -11.20 -33.99
CA SER A 280 -13.36 -12.65 -34.17
C SER A 280 -11.97 -13.15 -33.77
N GLU A 281 -11.86 -14.43 -33.40
CA GLU A 281 -10.57 -15.05 -33.08
C GLU A 281 -9.54 -14.87 -34.20
N ALA A 282 -9.97 -14.96 -35.46
CA ALA A 282 -9.10 -14.80 -36.63
C ALA A 282 -8.53 -13.38 -36.74
N LEU A 283 -9.36 -12.35 -36.52
CA LEU A 283 -8.90 -10.96 -36.61
C LEU A 283 -7.93 -10.60 -35.48
N VAL A 284 -8.17 -11.11 -34.26
CA VAL A 284 -7.23 -10.91 -33.16
C VAL A 284 -5.93 -11.63 -33.42
N LYS A 285 -6.00 -12.86 -33.96
CA LYS A 285 -4.81 -13.63 -34.32
C LYS A 285 -3.97 -12.92 -35.38
N ASP A 286 -4.60 -12.48 -36.46
CA ASP A 286 -3.91 -11.75 -37.54
C ASP A 286 -3.24 -10.47 -36.98
N ALA A 287 -3.92 -9.75 -36.09
CA ALA A 287 -3.37 -8.56 -35.44
C ALA A 287 -2.16 -8.86 -34.53
N ILE A 288 -2.17 -9.99 -33.82
CA ILE A 288 -1.04 -10.45 -32.99
C ILE A 288 0.15 -10.87 -33.87
N ASP A 289 -0.12 -11.52 -35.00
CA ASP A 289 0.91 -11.99 -35.94
C ASP A 289 1.54 -10.83 -36.74
N GLU A 290 0.80 -9.75 -36.98
CA GLU A 290 1.24 -8.57 -37.74
C GLU A 290 1.88 -7.47 -36.89
N THR A 291 1.78 -7.53 -35.56
CA THR A 291 2.35 -6.49 -34.69
C THR A 291 3.89 -6.51 -34.70
N ALA A 292 4.48 -5.34 -34.50
CA ALA A 292 5.93 -5.19 -34.35
C ALA A 292 6.42 -5.56 -32.94
N VAL A 293 5.50 -5.71 -31.98
CA VAL A 293 5.80 -6.01 -30.57
C VAL A 293 6.11 -7.49 -30.39
N GLU A 294 7.02 -7.84 -29.47
CA GLU A 294 7.24 -9.25 -29.11
C GLU A 294 6.00 -9.88 -28.47
N THR A 295 5.49 -10.98 -29.06
CA THR A 295 4.26 -11.66 -28.62
C THR A 295 4.50 -13.14 -28.34
N GLY A 296 3.62 -13.72 -27.50
CA GLY A 296 3.57 -15.16 -27.27
C GLY A 296 2.56 -15.87 -28.17
N SER A 297 2.16 -17.08 -27.78
CA SER A 297 1.11 -17.85 -28.48
C SER A 297 -0.12 -18.00 -27.59
N PRO A 298 -0.95 -16.96 -27.44
CA PRO A 298 -2.12 -17.01 -26.59
C PRO A 298 -3.19 -17.96 -27.14
N THR A 299 -4.00 -18.51 -26.25
CA THR A 299 -5.26 -19.15 -26.61
C THR A 299 -6.32 -18.06 -26.76
N ILE A 300 -6.84 -17.86 -27.96
CA ILE A 300 -7.83 -16.81 -28.24
C ILE A 300 -9.23 -17.42 -28.21
N ARG A 301 -10.20 -16.74 -27.57
CA ARG A 301 -11.62 -17.12 -27.55
C ARG A 301 -12.49 -15.90 -27.82
N SER A 302 -13.42 -16.00 -28.77
CA SER A 302 -14.48 -15.01 -28.92
C SER A 302 -15.61 -15.26 -27.93
N LEU A 303 -16.16 -14.18 -27.38
CA LEU A 303 -17.33 -14.18 -26.52
C LEU A 303 -18.52 -13.69 -27.35
N ASP A 304 -19.54 -14.54 -27.51
CA ASP A 304 -20.60 -14.31 -28.49
C ASP A 304 -21.96 -13.97 -27.82
N GLU A 305 -22.73 -14.97 -27.38
CA GLU A 305 -24.13 -14.78 -27.02
C GLU A 305 -24.34 -14.35 -25.56
N ASP A 306 -23.57 -14.93 -24.62
CA ASP A 306 -23.57 -14.55 -23.21
C ASP A 306 -22.14 -14.26 -22.73
N PRO A 307 -21.59 -13.07 -23.06
CA PRO A 307 -20.19 -12.79 -22.86
C PRO A 307 -19.73 -12.90 -21.40
N LEU A 308 -20.59 -12.58 -20.44
CA LEU A 308 -20.22 -12.63 -19.03
C LEU A 308 -20.16 -14.07 -18.52
N ALA A 309 -21.17 -14.89 -18.83
CA ALA A 309 -21.19 -16.29 -18.40
C ALA A 309 -20.11 -17.13 -19.11
N GLU A 310 -19.87 -16.87 -20.40
CA GLU A 310 -18.78 -17.49 -21.16
C GLU A 310 -17.41 -17.12 -20.57
N ALA A 311 -17.19 -15.84 -20.23
CA ALA A 311 -15.96 -15.40 -19.60
C ALA A 311 -15.76 -16.05 -18.23
N ASP A 312 -16.79 -16.08 -17.37
CA ASP A 312 -16.74 -16.70 -16.04
C ASP A 312 -16.31 -18.17 -16.12
N SER A 313 -16.93 -18.96 -17.01
CA SER A 313 -16.59 -20.37 -17.21
C SER A 313 -15.16 -20.60 -17.72
N LEU A 314 -14.66 -19.69 -18.57
CA LEU A 314 -13.30 -19.75 -19.09
C LEU A 314 -12.26 -19.36 -18.04
N VAL A 315 -12.59 -18.40 -17.16
CA VAL A 315 -11.75 -17.98 -16.03
C VAL A 315 -11.54 -19.12 -15.05
N GLU A 316 -12.60 -19.85 -14.68
CA GLU A 316 -12.50 -21.01 -13.78
C GLU A 316 -11.53 -22.10 -14.28
N GLN A 317 -11.34 -22.18 -15.61
CA GLN A 317 -10.49 -23.17 -16.26
C GLN A 317 -9.05 -22.68 -16.48
N LEU A 318 -8.72 -21.45 -16.08
CA LEU A 318 -7.38 -20.88 -16.26
C LEU A 318 -6.33 -21.69 -15.49
N PRO A 319 -5.23 -22.12 -16.15
CA PRO A 319 -4.14 -22.81 -15.49
C PRO A 319 -3.33 -21.89 -14.56
N ALA A 320 -2.63 -22.49 -13.59
CA ALA A 320 -1.72 -21.76 -12.69
C ALA A 320 -0.66 -20.97 -13.47
N ASN A 321 -0.33 -19.77 -12.98
CA ASN A 321 0.60 -18.80 -13.55
C ASN A 321 0.29 -18.38 -14.99
N SER A 322 -0.97 -18.50 -15.43
CA SER A 322 -1.40 -18.03 -16.76
C SER A 322 -1.93 -16.59 -16.68
N ASN A 323 -1.73 -15.83 -17.76
CA ASN A 323 -2.32 -14.52 -17.89
C ASN A 323 -3.73 -14.62 -18.50
N LEU A 324 -4.55 -13.64 -18.19
CA LEU A 324 -5.86 -13.41 -18.78
C LEU A 324 -5.88 -12.01 -19.39
N VAL A 325 -6.34 -11.90 -20.62
CA VAL A 325 -6.64 -10.62 -21.26
C VAL A 325 -8.11 -10.60 -21.65
N VAL A 326 -8.82 -9.52 -21.32
CA VAL A 326 -10.22 -9.29 -21.72
C VAL A 326 -10.29 -8.05 -22.59
N ASP A 327 -10.53 -8.25 -23.89
CA ASP A 327 -10.55 -7.20 -24.91
C ASP A 327 -11.91 -7.12 -25.66
N SER A 328 -12.79 -6.16 -25.37
CA SER A 328 -12.77 -5.21 -24.27
C SER A 328 -13.75 -5.64 -23.18
N VAL A 329 -13.54 -5.16 -21.96
CA VAL A 329 -14.45 -5.43 -20.84
C VAL A 329 -15.80 -4.69 -21.01
N THR A 330 -15.87 -3.74 -21.94
CA THR A 330 -17.05 -2.91 -22.22
C THR A 330 -18.31 -3.73 -22.50
N SER A 331 -18.19 -4.86 -23.18
CA SER A 331 -19.34 -5.73 -23.46
C SER A 331 -19.81 -6.48 -22.20
N LEU A 332 -18.90 -6.83 -21.29
CA LEU A 332 -19.22 -7.50 -20.02
C LEU A 332 -19.86 -6.53 -19.03
N GLU A 333 -19.45 -5.26 -19.05
CA GLU A 333 -20.00 -4.19 -18.21
C GLU A 333 -21.49 -3.88 -18.50
N ARG A 334 -22.04 -4.37 -19.62
CA ARG A 334 -23.48 -4.24 -19.94
C ARG A 334 -24.38 -5.18 -19.12
N ALA A 335 -23.80 -6.16 -18.43
CA ALA A 335 -24.53 -7.08 -17.57
C ALA A 335 -25.07 -6.41 -16.30
N GLY A 336 -25.92 -7.12 -15.54
CA GLY A 336 -26.45 -6.60 -14.28
C GLY A 336 -25.36 -6.39 -13.22
N ARG A 337 -25.48 -5.36 -12.38
CA ARG A 337 -24.49 -5.03 -11.33
C ARG A 337 -24.13 -6.21 -10.43
N ALA A 338 -25.10 -7.03 -10.06
CA ALA A 338 -24.87 -8.18 -9.19
C ALA A 338 -24.04 -9.27 -9.88
N GLU A 339 -24.37 -9.58 -11.14
CA GLU A 339 -23.72 -10.61 -11.95
C GLU A 339 -22.28 -10.20 -12.28
N TYR A 340 -22.09 -8.96 -12.73
CA TYR A 340 -20.74 -8.46 -13.03
C TYR A 340 -19.87 -8.35 -11.78
N ARG A 341 -20.43 -7.95 -10.63
CA ARG A 341 -19.70 -7.99 -9.35
C ARG A 341 -19.29 -9.41 -8.98
N GLN A 342 -20.16 -10.39 -9.19
CA GLN A 342 -19.84 -11.79 -8.91
C GLN A 342 -18.68 -12.27 -9.79
N PHE A 343 -18.75 -12.00 -11.09
CA PHE A 343 -17.66 -12.26 -12.04
C PHE A 343 -16.34 -11.62 -11.59
N LEU A 344 -16.35 -10.32 -11.22
CA LEU A 344 -15.13 -9.63 -10.79
C LEU A 344 -14.53 -10.22 -9.49
N ASN A 345 -15.36 -10.71 -8.56
CA ASN A 345 -14.88 -11.44 -7.39
C ASN A 345 -14.22 -12.76 -7.80
N ALA A 346 -14.90 -13.58 -8.61
CA ALA A 346 -14.40 -14.86 -9.07
C ALA A 346 -13.08 -14.70 -9.83
N LEU A 347 -13.02 -13.73 -10.75
CA LEU A 347 -11.81 -13.36 -11.48
C LEU A 347 -10.67 -12.94 -10.55
N SER A 348 -10.95 -12.05 -9.58
CA SER A 348 -9.92 -11.57 -8.64
C SER A 348 -9.40 -12.68 -7.73
N GLU A 349 -10.28 -13.54 -7.21
CA GLU A 349 -9.92 -14.69 -6.38
C GLU A 349 -9.09 -15.70 -7.18
N HIS A 350 -9.53 -16.05 -8.39
CA HIS A 350 -8.86 -17.03 -9.24
C HIS A 350 -7.48 -16.55 -9.69
N ILE A 351 -7.35 -15.28 -10.11
CA ILE A 351 -6.07 -14.70 -10.53
C ILE A 351 -5.07 -14.68 -9.37
N LYS A 352 -5.53 -14.33 -8.16
CA LYS A 352 -4.72 -14.36 -6.92
C LYS A 352 -4.30 -15.77 -6.54
N GLU A 353 -5.22 -16.73 -6.56
CA GLU A 353 -4.93 -18.13 -6.23
C GLU A 353 -3.94 -18.74 -7.23
N MET A 354 -4.12 -18.46 -8.51
CA MET A 354 -3.30 -19.01 -9.59
C MET A 354 -2.01 -18.24 -9.83
N GLY A 355 -1.80 -17.06 -9.22
CA GLY A 355 -0.60 -16.25 -9.42
C GLY A 355 -0.45 -15.69 -10.84
N GLY A 356 -1.56 -15.49 -11.53
CA GLY A 356 -1.63 -14.96 -12.91
C GLY A 356 -1.67 -13.44 -12.98
N LEU A 357 -1.70 -12.87 -14.19
CA LEU A 357 -2.01 -11.45 -14.43
C LEU A 357 -3.32 -11.37 -15.20
N ALA A 358 -4.27 -10.57 -14.74
CA ALA A 358 -5.45 -10.22 -15.53
C ALA A 358 -5.36 -8.79 -16.05
N VAL A 359 -5.57 -8.58 -17.35
CA VAL A 359 -5.66 -7.25 -17.97
C VAL A 359 -7.07 -7.05 -18.53
N LEU A 360 -7.80 -6.10 -17.96
CA LEU A 360 -9.13 -5.68 -18.37
C LEU A 360 -8.99 -4.43 -19.24
N HIS A 361 -9.28 -4.55 -20.53
CA HIS A 361 -9.17 -3.42 -21.46
C HIS A 361 -10.44 -2.57 -21.45
N CYS A 362 -10.30 -1.32 -21.01
CA CYS A 362 -11.36 -0.35 -20.75
C CYS A 362 -11.39 0.74 -21.83
N LEU A 363 -12.20 0.59 -22.88
CA LEU A 363 -12.30 1.58 -23.96
C LEU A 363 -13.25 2.76 -23.62
N GLU A 364 -12.82 4.01 -23.85
CA GLU A 364 -13.59 5.23 -23.53
C GLU A 364 -14.21 5.97 -24.74
N PRO A 365 -15.42 6.57 -24.64
CA PRO A 365 -16.32 6.57 -23.51
C PRO A 365 -17.36 5.48 -23.71
N ALA A 366 -17.24 4.37 -22.99
CA ALA A 366 -18.36 3.44 -22.89
C ALA A 366 -19.50 4.17 -22.16
N ALA A 367 -20.60 4.41 -22.87
CA ALA A 367 -21.77 5.14 -22.39
C ALA A 367 -22.54 4.37 -21.29
N ASP A 368 -21.97 4.25 -20.09
CA ASP A 368 -22.64 4.13 -18.78
C ASP A 368 -21.55 4.05 -17.68
N PRO A 369 -21.29 5.12 -16.90
CA PRO A 369 -20.26 5.12 -15.87
C PRO A 369 -20.55 4.20 -14.67
N GLN A 370 -21.73 3.56 -14.57
CA GLN A 370 -22.10 2.80 -13.37
C GLN A 370 -21.25 1.56 -13.11
N MET A 371 -20.76 0.90 -14.16
CA MET A 371 -20.05 -0.38 -14.05
C MET A 371 -18.55 -0.24 -14.20
N ARG A 372 -18.07 0.79 -14.92
CA ARG A 372 -16.64 1.13 -14.99
C ARG A 372 -16.06 1.39 -13.60
N ALA A 373 -16.76 2.17 -12.77
CA ALA A 373 -16.34 2.41 -11.40
C ALA A 373 -16.20 1.11 -10.57
N LEU A 374 -16.98 0.08 -10.90
CA LEU A 374 -16.86 -1.24 -10.26
C LEU A 374 -15.65 -2.01 -10.81
N THR A 375 -15.39 -1.98 -12.11
CA THR A 375 -14.14 -2.50 -12.71
C THR A 375 -12.93 -1.87 -12.04
N ASP A 376 -12.90 -0.54 -11.94
CA ASP A 376 -11.82 0.22 -11.32
C ASP A 376 -11.71 -0.14 -9.84
N GLN A 377 -12.84 -0.26 -9.13
CA GLN A 377 -12.86 -0.71 -7.75
C GLN A 377 -12.24 -2.10 -7.60
N PHE A 378 -12.43 -3.05 -8.51
CA PHE A 378 -11.85 -4.39 -8.39
C PHE A 378 -10.41 -4.47 -8.87
N ALA A 379 -10.02 -3.63 -9.82
CA ALA A 379 -8.65 -3.57 -10.31
C ALA A 379 -7.67 -3.23 -9.18
N ASP A 380 -6.58 -3.99 -9.16
CA ASP A 380 -5.42 -3.67 -8.34
C ASP A 380 -4.64 -2.53 -8.96
N VAL A 381 -4.54 -2.45 -10.29
CA VAL A 381 -3.86 -1.35 -10.98
C VAL A 381 -4.85 -0.71 -11.96
N VAL A 382 -4.95 0.62 -12.00
CA VAL A 382 -5.64 1.36 -13.06
C VAL A 382 -4.60 2.18 -13.80
N LEU A 383 -4.45 1.90 -15.10
CA LEU A 383 -3.57 2.62 -16.01
C LEU A 383 -4.41 3.43 -16.98
N LEU A 384 -4.08 4.70 -17.15
CA LEU A 384 -4.66 5.56 -18.18
C LEU A 384 -3.68 5.70 -19.33
N VAL A 385 -4.11 5.30 -20.52
CA VAL A 385 -3.38 5.47 -21.76
C VAL A 385 -3.55 6.90 -22.26
N ASP A 386 -2.43 7.62 -22.31
CA ASP A 386 -2.32 8.90 -23.00
C ASP A 386 -1.54 8.68 -24.30
N PRO A 387 -2.23 8.57 -25.47
CA PRO A 387 -1.55 8.36 -26.74
C PRO A 387 -0.67 9.56 -27.10
N GLY A 388 0.43 9.33 -27.83
CA GLY A 388 1.27 10.43 -28.31
C GLY A 388 0.50 11.41 -29.22
N ASP A 389 1.11 12.56 -29.53
CA ASP A 389 0.50 13.59 -30.39
C ASP A 389 0.07 13.07 -31.79
N ASP A 390 0.63 11.93 -32.21
CA ASP A 390 0.31 11.21 -33.46
C ASP A 390 -0.80 10.15 -33.32
N GLY A 391 -1.36 9.99 -32.11
CA GLY A 391 -2.35 8.98 -31.76
C GLY A 391 -1.77 7.59 -31.50
N LEU A 392 -0.44 7.42 -31.57
CA LEU A 392 0.22 6.13 -31.40
C LEU A 392 0.67 5.92 -29.96
N ILE A 393 0.36 4.74 -29.41
CA ILE A 393 0.82 4.37 -28.07
C ILE A 393 2.34 4.23 -27.97
N ALA A 394 3.03 3.91 -29.07
CA ALA A 394 4.50 3.77 -29.09
C ALA A 394 5.23 5.07 -28.71
N ASN A 395 4.57 6.22 -28.83
CA ASN A 395 5.07 7.55 -28.44
C ASN A 395 4.26 8.15 -27.27
N GLY A 396 3.38 7.36 -26.67
CA GLY A 396 2.47 7.77 -25.60
C GLY A 396 3.01 7.47 -24.20
N THR A 397 2.23 7.86 -23.19
CA THR A 397 2.53 7.58 -21.78
C THR A 397 1.42 6.80 -21.12
N LEU A 398 1.79 5.99 -20.13
CA LEU A 398 0.87 5.34 -19.22
C LEU A 398 0.90 6.08 -17.89
N ASN A 399 -0.24 6.63 -17.49
CA ASN A 399 -0.42 7.28 -16.20
C ASN A 399 -1.02 6.27 -15.22
N LEU A 400 -0.38 6.10 -14.07
CA LEU A 400 -0.89 5.24 -13.00
C LEU A 400 -1.97 5.99 -12.21
N ALA A 401 -3.25 5.75 -12.48
CA ALA A 401 -4.35 6.38 -11.76
C ALA A 401 -4.72 5.67 -10.46
N LYS A 402 -4.41 4.37 -10.35
CA LYS A 402 -4.64 3.60 -9.13
C LYS A 402 -3.63 2.47 -9.04
N ARG A 403 -3.13 2.22 -7.83
CA ARG A 403 -2.40 0.99 -7.50
C ARG A 403 -2.76 0.55 -6.09
N ARG A 404 -3.55 -0.51 -5.96
CA ARG A 404 -3.59 -1.38 -4.80
C ARG A 404 -2.38 -2.28 -4.85
N THR A 405 -1.65 -2.28 -3.77
CA THR A 405 -0.55 -3.19 -3.52
C THR A 405 -1.10 -4.59 -3.27
N THR A 406 -1.41 -5.32 -4.35
CA THR A 406 -1.39 -6.79 -4.29
C THR A 406 0.07 -7.23 -4.32
N GLY A 407 0.48 -7.91 -3.25
CA GLY A 407 1.88 -8.29 -3.02
C GLY A 407 2.50 -9.00 -4.22
N GLY A 408 3.63 -8.47 -4.69
CA GLY A 408 4.38 -9.01 -5.82
C GLY A 408 5.17 -7.91 -6.53
N GLY A 409 6.42 -7.71 -6.12
CA GLY A 409 7.35 -6.78 -6.77
C GLY A 409 7.87 -7.29 -8.13
N PHE A 410 8.36 -6.32 -8.90
CA PHE A 410 9.06 -6.41 -10.19
C PHE A 410 10.36 -7.23 -10.11
#